data_AF-A0A5J6I2A9-F1
#
_entry.id   AF-A0A5J6I2A9-F1
#
_cell.length_a   1.000
_cell.length_b   1.000
_cell.length_c   1.000
_cell.angle_alpha   90.00
_cell.angle_beta   90.00
_cell.angle_gamma   90.00
#
_symmetry.space_group_name_H-M   'P 1'
#
loop_
_entity.id
_entity.type
_entity.pdbx_description
1 polymer ?
#
loop_
_entity_poly.entity_id
_entity_poly.type
_entity_poly.pdbx_seq_one_letter_code
_entity_poly.pdbx_strand_id
1 'polypeptide(L)'
;MSTLQRVKCQAKAHPLAMDAVLAAGVLVCMVAGSFVEPRHRDSVSWALRTPDLLSLLLIALGAAALVFRRRAPMTVLCLTGTVSVIESVTGDPRAPVAMSAVIALYTVASTTDRPTTWRVGLLTMTVLTGSAMAAGSLPWYAQENLAIFAWTGIGATAGDAVRSRRAFVQAIRERAERAERTREEEARRRVAEERLRIARDLHDVVAHHIALVNVQAGVAAHVMDKRPDQAKEALAHVREASRSALNELRATVGLLRQSGDPEAPTEPAPGLDRLDELTGTFRNAGLHIEVARADHDTTLPAAVDLAAYRIIQEALTNVQKHAGPQAQAEVSVVQVGPHIEITVVDDGSGENDTPGSGGGHGLLGMRERVSALRGTLTTGPRYGGGFRVHAILPVKNRTPGEDPA
;
A
#
# COMPACT_ATOMS: atom_id res chain seq x y z
N MET A 1 7.88 -16.48 -2.62
CA MET A 1 9.23 -15.88 -2.71
C MET A 1 10.09 -16.70 -3.67
N SER A 2 10.50 -16.13 -4.81
CA SER A 2 11.27 -16.87 -5.83
C SER A 2 12.66 -17.25 -5.29
N THR A 3 13.23 -18.36 -5.77
CA THR A 3 14.59 -18.82 -5.42
C THR A 3 15.64 -17.72 -5.63
N LEU A 4 15.47 -16.90 -6.67
CA LEU A 4 16.29 -15.72 -6.95
C LEU A 4 16.19 -14.62 -5.88
N GLN A 5 15.04 -14.43 -5.24
CA GLN A 5 14.90 -13.49 -4.12
C GLN A 5 15.58 -14.00 -2.85
N ARG A 6 15.52 -15.31 -2.57
CA ARG A 6 16.24 -15.93 -1.43
C ARG A 6 17.75 -15.81 -1.58
N VAL A 7 18.27 -16.11 -2.77
CA VAL A 7 19.70 -15.96 -3.09
C VAL A 7 20.13 -14.48 -2.97
N LYS A 8 19.30 -13.52 -3.42
CA LYS A 8 19.58 -12.09 -3.26
C LYS A 8 19.55 -11.61 -1.81
N CYS A 9 18.69 -12.16 -0.95
CA CYS A 9 18.66 -11.83 0.47
C CYS A 9 19.85 -12.42 1.23
N GLN A 10 20.19 -13.70 0.99
CA GLN A 10 21.40 -14.31 1.58
C GLN A 10 22.70 -13.64 1.10
N ALA A 11 22.75 -13.26 -0.18
CA ALA A 11 23.84 -12.47 -0.76
C ALA A 11 24.05 -11.12 -0.08
N LYS A 12 22.98 -10.48 0.39
CA LYS A 12 23.05 -9.24 1.17
C LYS A 12 23.47 -9.49 2.63
N ALA A 13 23.08 -10.62 3.20
CA ALA A 13 23.37 -10.97 4.59
C ALA A 13 24.83 -11.41 4.82
N HIS A 14 25.46 -12.10 3.84
CA HIS A 14 26.84 -12.59 3.95
C HIS A 14 27.72 -12.16 2.77
N PRO A 15 28.18 -10.89 2.73
CA PRO A 15 28.98 -10.37 1.61
C PRO A 15 30.30 -11.14 1.41
N LEU A 16 30.91 -11.60 2.51
CA LEU A 16 32.14 -12.41 2.48
C LEU A 16 31.94 -13.79 1.82
N ALA A 17 30.77 -14.41 2.01
CA ALA A 17 30.49 -15.71 1.41
C ALA A 17 30.42 -15.62 -0.12
N MET A 18 29.82 -14.55 -0.66
CA MET A 18 29.82 -14.32 -2.11
C MET A 18 31.22 -14.03 -2.65
N ASP A 19 32.02 -13.26 -1.93
CA ASP A 19 33.38 -12.95 -2.34
C ASP A 19 34.28 -14.20 -2.28
N ALA A 20 34.06 -15.10 -1.31
CA ALA A 20 34.72 -16.40 -1.24
C ALA A 20 34.32 -17.33 -2.40
N VAL A 21 33.03 -17.37 -2.77
CA VAL A 21 32.57 -18.15 -3.94
C VAL A 21 33.19 -17.61 -5.23
N LEU A 22 33.25 -16.29 -5.39
CA LEU A 22 33.91 -15.69 -6.54
C LEU A 22 35.42 -15.99 -6.54
N ALA A 23 36.09 -15.84 -5.40
CA ALA A 23 37.50 -16.15 -5.25
C ALA A 23 37.79 -17.63 -5.59
N ALA A 24 36.95 -18.57 -5.14
CA ALA A 24 37.06 -19.98 -5.45
C ALA A 24 36.84 -20.27 -6.95
N GLY A 25 35.84 -19.64 -7.58
CA GLY A 25 35.62 -19.78 -9.03
C GLY A 25 36.81 -19.26 -9.85
N VAL A 26 37.35 -18.11 -9.46
CA VAL A 26 38.54 -17.51 -10.09
C VAL A 26 39.77 -18.39 -9.89
N LEU A 27 39.96 -18.96 -8.69
CA LEU A 27 41.02 -19.91 -8.40
C LEU A 27 40.94 -21.12 -9.33
N VAL A 28 39.76 -21.74 -9.45
CA VAL A 28 39.55 -22.90 -10.34
C VAL A 28 39.84 -22.55 -11.79
N CYS A 29 39.39 -21.39 -12.28
CA CYS A 29 39.69 -20.94 -13.64
C CYS A 29 41.19 -20.72 -13.86
N MET A 30 41.90 -20.10 -12.90
CA MET A 30 43.33 -19.87 -13.01
C MET A 30 44.13 -21.18 -13.01
N VAL A 31 43.80 -22.08 -12.08
CA VAL A 31 44.43 -23.40 -11.98
C VAL A 31 44.18 -24.17 -13.28
N ALA A 32 42.94 -24.29 -13.74
CA ALA A 32 42.62 -24.98 -14.99
C ALA A 32 43.35 -24.36 -16.19
N GLY A 33 43.40 -23.03 -16.29
CA GLY A 33 44.13 -22.33 -17.36
C GLY A 33 45.64 -22.55 -17.29
N SER A 34 46.22 -22.74 -16.10
CA SER A 34 47.66 -23.01 -15.95
C SER A 34 48.10 -24.39 -16.45
N PHE A 35 47.18 -25.34 -16.59
CA PHE A 35 47.46 -26.67 -17.16
C PHE A 35 47.44 -26.70 -18.68
N VAL A 36 47.01 -25.61 -19.34
CA VAL A 36 46.70 -25.60 -20.77
C VAL A 36 47.67 -24.68 -21.50
N GLU A 37 48.43 -25.23 -22.45
CA GLU A 37 49.37 -24.46 -23.28
C GLU A 37 49.14 -24.70 -24.79
N PRO A 38 49.22 -23.66 -25.65
CA PRO A 38 49.19 -23.83 -27.10
C PRO A 38 50.38 -24.67 -27.58
N ARG A 39 50.12 -25.73 -28.34
CA ARG A 39 51.16 -26.68 -28.78
C ARG A 39 52.16 -26.04 -29.76
N HIS A 40 51.70 -25.10 -30.58
CA HIS A 40 52.50 -24.19 -31.42
C HIS A 40 51.88 -22.79 -31.37
N ARG A 41 52.69 -21.74 -31.58
CA ARG A 41 52.23 -20.33 -31.59
C ARG A 41 51.07 -20.05 -32.56
N ASP A 42 50.91 -20.89 -33.59
CA ASP A 42 49.88 -20.77 -34.62
C ASP A 42 48.86 -21.95 -34.68
N SER A 43 48.87 -22.89 -33.71
CA SER A 43 47.96 -24.06 -33.73
C SER A 43 46.85 -23.99 -32.68
N VAL A 44 45.66 -24.50 -33.04
CA VAL A 44 44.46 -24.59 -32.15
C VAL A 44 44.52 -25.80 -31.19
N SER A 45 45.63 -26.54 -31.19
CA SER A 45 45.82 -27.74 -30.36
C SER A 45 46.48 -27.39 -29.02
N TRP A 46 45.95 -27.96 -27.94
CA TRP A 46 46.42 -27.71 -26.58
C TRP A 46 47.24 -28.89 -26.05
N ALA A 47 48.24 -28.61 -25.22
CA ALA A 47 48.99 -29.61 -24.46
C ALA A 47 48.75 -29.43 -22.95
N LEU A 48 48.78 -30.55 -22.22
CA LEU A 48 48.73 -30.54 -20.75
C LEU A 48 50.14 -30.30 -20.20
N ARG A 49 50.29 -29.31 -19.32
CA ARG A 49 51.53 -28.99 -18.61
C ARG A 49 51.33 -29.05 -17.10
N THR A 50 52.37 -29.42 -16.35
CA THR A 50 52.43 -29.23 -14.90
C THR A 50 52.94 -27.82 -14.58
N PRO A 51 52.12 -26.93 -13.99
CA PRO A 51 52.57 -25.60 -13.58
C PRO A 51 53.64 -25.69 -12.48
N ASP A 52 54.55 -24.72 -12.46
CA ASP A 52 55.57 -24.63 -11.41
C ASP A 52 54.93 -24.32 -10.05
N LEU A 53 55.59 -24.76 -8.97
CA LEU A 53 55.13 -24.53 -7.59
C LEU A 53 54.97 -23.04 -7.29
N LEU A 54 55.86 -22.20 -7.83
CA LEU A 54 55.78 -20.75 -7.67
C LEU A 54 54.51 -20.17 -8.32
N SER A 55 54.16 -20.57 -9.54
CA SER A 55 52.93 -20.13 -10.22
C SER A 55 51.68 -20.57 -9.46
N LEU A 56 51.64 -21.79 -8.91
CA LEU A 56 50.53 -22.26 -8.08
C LEU A 56 50.36 -21.44 -6.79
N LEU A 57 51.47 -21.06 -6.14
CA LEU A 57 51.45 -20.21 -4.96
C LEU A 57 50.93 -18.80 -5.29
N LEU A 58 51.36 -18.23 -6.42
CA LEU A 58 50.90 -16.93 -6.89
C LEU A 58 49.40 -16.94 -7.25
N ILE A 59 48.91 -17.99 -7.90
CA ILE A 59 47.48 -18.20 -8.17
C ILE A 59 46.68 -18.25 -6.85
N ALA A 60 47.13 -19.05 -5.88
CA ALA A 60 46.46 -19.18 -4.59
C ALA A 60 46.42 -17.84 -3.83
N LEU A 61 47.53 -17.10 -3.82
CA LEU A 61 47.64 -15.80 -3.16
C LEU A 61 46.74 -14.75 -3.83
N GLY A 62 46.73 -14.69 -5.16
CA GLY A 62 45.88 -13.79 -5.94
C GLY A 62 44.39 -14.05 -5.71
N ALA A 63 43.98 -15.32 -5.67
CA ALA A 63 42.60 -15.69 -5.38
C ALA A 63 42.20 -15.40 -3.92
N ALA A 64 43.06 -15.73 -2.95
CA ALA A 64 42.81 -15.47 -1.53
C ALA A 64 42.65 -13.96 -1.25
N ALA A 65 43.42 -13.11 -1.93
CA ALA A 65 43.29 -11.66 -1.83
C ALA A 65 41.89 -11.15 -2.22
N LEU A 66 41.23 -11.78 -3.19
CA LEU A 66 39.90 -11.38 -3.67
C LEU A 66 38.80 -11.53 -2.60
N VAL A 67 39.00 -12.37 -1.58
CA VAL A 67 38.06 -12.50 -0.45
C VAL A 67 37.90 -11.16 0.29
N PHE A 68 38.96 -10.34 0.32
CA PHE A 68 38.98 -9.05 1.00
C PHE A 68 38.70 -7.86 0.06
N ARG A 69 38.31 -8.11 -1.21
CA ARG A 69 38.17 -7.07 -2.24
C ARG A 69 37.19 -5.95 -1.87
N ARG A 70 36.18 -6.23 -1.04
CA ARG A 70 35.20 -5.21 -0.59
C ARG A 70 35.65 -4.43 0.63
N ARG A 71 36.55 -4.99 1.46
CA ARG A 71 37.05 -4.33 2.67
C ARG A 71 38.23 -3.42 2.38
N ALA A 72 39.14 -3.87 1.52
CA ALA A 72 40.36 -3.13 1.17
C ALA A 72 40.63 -3.21 -0.35
N PRO A 73 39.76 -2.60 -1.20
CA PRO A 73 39.83 -2.75 -2.65
C PRO A 73 41.18 -2.30 -3.24
N MET A 74 41.76 -1.21 -2.72
CA MET A 74 43.06 -0.70 -3.16
C MET A 74 44.20 -1.65 -2.78
N THR A 75 44.23 -2.15 -1.54
CA THR A 75 45.25 -3.10 -1.08
C THR A 75 45.20 -4.39 -1.87
N VAL A 76 43.99 -4.90 -2.14
CA VAL A 76 43.79 -6.11 -2.95
C VAL A 76 44.24 -5.89 -4.40
N LEU A 77 44.00 -4.72 -4.98
CA LEU A 77 44.51 -4.38 -6.31
C LEU A 77 46.05 -4.32 -6.35
N CYS A 78 46.68 -3.69 -5.35
CA CYS A 78 48.14 -3.66 -5.25
C CYS A 78 48.71 -5.09 -5.10
N LEU A 79 48.11 -5.93 -4.26
CA LEU A 79 48.57 -7.30 -4.04
C LEU A 79 48.38 -8.18 -5.29
N THR A 80 47.20 -8.16 -5.90
CA THR A 80 46.92 -8.94 -7.12
C THR A 80 47.72 -8.43 -8.31
N GLY A 81 47.93 -7.12 -8.43
CA GLY A 81 48.79 -6.50 -9.43
C GLY A 81 50.26 -6.91 -9.28
N THR A 82 50.81 -6.83 -8.07
CA THR A 82 52.20 -7.24 -7.80
C THR A 82 52.42 -8.73 -8.08
N VAL A 83 51.52 -9.60 -7.63
CA VAL A 83 51.55 -11.03 -7.94
C VAL A 83 51.47 -11.29 -9.45
N SER A 84 50.64 -10.54 -10.18
CA SER A 84 50.55 -10.65 -11.64
C SER A 84 51.82 -10.19 -12.36
N VAL A 85 52.50 -9.15 -11.85
CA VAL A 85 53.78 -8.66 -12.38
C VAL A 85 54.89 -9.68 -12.14
N ILE A 86 54.96 -10.27 -10.94
CA ILE A 86 55.93 -11.33 -10.62
C ILE A 86 55.74 -12.50 -11.59
N GLU A 87 54.52 -13.00 -11.75
CA GLU A 87 54.23 -14.09 -12.70
C GLU A 87 54.61 -13.73 -14.15
N SER A 88 54.42 -12.47 -14.56
CA SER A 88 54.77 -12.02 -15.91
C SER A 88 56.28 -12.07 -16.18
N VAL A 89 57.11 -11.94 -15.13
CA VAL A 89 58.58 -11.93 -15.21
C VAL A 89 59.17 -13.33 -14.98
N THR A 90 58.62 -14.11 -14.05
CA THR A 90 59.17 -15.42 -13.66
C THR A 90 58.51 -16.60 -14.35
N GLY A 91 57.29 -16.44 -14.86
CA GLY A 91 56.50 -17.50 -15.46
C GLY A 91 56.92 -17.75 -16.90
N ASP A 92 57.53 -18.91 -17.14
CA ASP A 92 57.77 -19.43 -18.49
C ASP A 92 57.21 -20.86 -18.58
N PRO A 93 56.14 -21.10 -19.33
CA PRO A 93 55.10 -20.17 -19.81
C PRO A 93 54.20 -19.62 -18.69
N ARG A 94 53.56 -18.47 -18.95
CA ARG A 94 52.84 -17.63 -17.97
C ARG A 94 51.49 -18.22 -17.55
N ALA A 95 51.24 -18.30 -16.23
CA ALA A 95 49.91 -18.61 -15.72
C ALA A 95 48.96 -17.38 -15.79
N PRO A 96 47.64 -17.58 -15.88
CA PRO A 96 46.64 -16.50 -16.02
C PRO A 96 46.34 -15.74 -14.71
N VAL A 97 47.38 -15.44 -13.91
CA VAL A 97 47.27 -14.74 -12.60
C VAL A 97 46.67 -13.34 -12.74
N ALA A 98 46.86 -12.68 -13.89
CA ALA A 98 46.31 -11.37 -14.22
C ALA A 98 44.77 -11.28 -14.11
N MET A 99 44.05 -12.40 -14.20
CA MET A 99 42.60 -12.43 -13.98
C MET A 99 42.21 -11.90 -12.58
N SER A 100 43.05 -12.11 -11.56
CA SER A 100 42.80 -11.61 -10.20
C SER A 100 42.87 -10.08 -10.16
N ALA A 101 43.88 -9.51 -10.82
CA ALA A 101 44.07 -8.07 -10.91
C ALA A 101 42.96 -7.38 -11.70
N VAL A 102 42.44 -8.00 -12.77
CA VAL A 102 41.29 -7.46 -13.52
C VAL A 102 40.03 -7.39 -12.65
N ILE A 103 39.77 -8.42 -11.85
CA ILE A 103 38.62 -8.45 -10.94
C ILE A 103 38.79 -7.45 -9.79
N ALA A 104 40.00 -7.31 -9.26
CA ALA A 104 40.32 -6.28 -8.27
C ALA A 104 40.12 -4.87 -8.86
N LEU A 105 40.56 -4.66 -10.10
CA LEU A 105 40.41 -3.39 -10.82
C LEU A 105 38.93 -3.07 -11.09
N TYR A 106 38.14 -4.03 -11.54
CA TYR A 106 36.68 -3.90 -11.64
C TYR A 106 36.06 -3.48 -10.31
N THR A 107 36.52 -4.09 -9.21
CA THR A 107 36.00 -3.78 -7.87
C THR A 107 36.30 -2.33 -7.50
N VAL A 108 37.55 -1.89 -7.62
CA VAL A 108 37.96 -0.48 -7.40
C VAL A 108 37.17 0.47 -8.31
N ALA A 109 37.05 0.14 -9.60
CA ALA A 109 36.32 0.92 -10.59
C ALA A 109 34.81 0.97 -10.34
N SER A 110 34.26 0.05 -9.55
CA SER A 110 32.86 0.02 -9.13
C SER A 110 32.57 0.67 -7.77
N THR A 111 33.61 0.88 -6.94
CA THR A 111 33.48 1.46 -5.58
C THR A 111 34.04 2.88 -5.42
N THR A 112 35.14 3.26 -6.09
CA THR A 112 35.87 4.54 -5.91
C THR A 112 35.61 5.63 -6.97
N ASP A 113 35.65 6.91 -6.67
CA ASP A 113 35.30 8.01 -7.61
C ASP A 113 35.88 7.92 -9.04
N ARG A 114 35.19 8.54 -10.00
CA ARG A 114 35.55 8.55 -11.43
C ARG A 114 37.01 8.95 -11.70
N PRO A 115 37.57 10.05 -11.15
CA PRO A 115 38.98 10.41 -11.40
C PRO A 115 39.95 9.35 -10.87
N THR A 116 39.67 8.75 -9.72
CA THR A 116 40.48 7.68 -9.14
C THR A 116 40.41 6.42 -9.98
N THR A 117 39.23 6.06 -10.48
CA THR A 117 39.03 4.92 -11.39
C THR A 117 39.85 5.08 -12.67
N TRP A 118 39.85 6.26 -13.29
CA TRP A 118 40.65 6.53 -14.48
C TRP A 118 42.16 6.49 -14.20
N ARG A 119 42.63 7.14 -13.12
CA ARG A 119 44.06 7.15 -12.76
C ARG A 119 44.56 5.75 -12.43
N VAL A 120 43.85 5.03 -11.57
CA VAL A 120 44.23 3.69 -11.11
C VAL A 120 44.07 2.66 -12.24
N GLY A 121 43.02 2.77 -13.05
CA GLY A 121 42.80 1.91 -14.21
C GLY A 121 43.88 2.08 -15.27
N LEU A 122 44.21 3.33 -15.63
CA LEU A 122 45.29 3.61 -16.57
C LEU A 122 46.63 3.12 -16.02
N LEU A 123 46.95 3.41 -14.76
CA LEU A 123 48.18 2.93 -14.12
C LEU A 123 48.27 1.40 -14.11
N THR A 124 47.20 0.71 -13.71
CA THR A 124 47.17 -0.76 -13.65
C THR A 124 47.33 -1.36 -15.04
N MET A 125 46.64 -0.80 -16.05
CA MET A 125 46.74 -1.21 -17.44
C MET A 125 48.18 -1.02 -17.96
N THR A 126 48.78 0.15 -17.74
CA THR A 126 50.15 0.45 -18.16
C THR A 126 51.17 -0.47 -17.48
N VAL A 127 51.04 -0.72 -16.18
CA VAL A 127 51.98 -1.58 -15.43
C VAL A 127 51.86 -3.04 -15.89
N LEU A 128 50.64 -3.59 -15.97
CA LEU A 128 50.46 -5.00 -16.35
C LEU A 128 50.84 -5.24 -17.81
N THR A 129 50.34 -4.42 -18.74
CA THR A 129 50.69 -4.54 -20.16
C THR A 129 52.18 -4.26 -20.39
N GLY A 130 52.75 -3.24 -19.74
CA GLY A 130 54.17 -2.91 -19.85
C GLY A 130 55.08 -4.04 -19.32
N SER A 131 54.75 -4.64 -18.18
CA SER A 131 55.49 -5.77 -17.63
C SER A 131 55.42 -7.01 -18.54
N ALA A 132 54.24 -7.30 -19.08
CA ALA A 132 54.04 -8.42 -20.01
C ALA A 132 54.80 -8.22 -21.34
N MET A 133 54.87 -6.98 -21.84
CA MET A 133 55.66 -6.63 -23.02
C MET A 133 57.17 -6.71 -22.77
N ALA A 134 57.64 -6.24 -21.60
CA ALA A 134 59.07 -6.23 -21.27
C ALA A 134 59.64 -7.64 -21.01
N ALA A 135 58.84 -8.51 -20.39
CA ALA A 135 59.23 -9.89 -20.09
C ALA A 135 58.86 -10.89 -21.19
N GLY A 136 58.15 -10.46 -22.25
CA GLY A 136 57.67 -11.33 -23.31
C GLY A 136 58.62 -11.39 -24.50
N SER A 137 58.56 -12.46 -25.29
CA SER A 137 59.31 -12.53 -26.55
C SER A 137 58.71 -11.56 -27.58
N LEU A 138 59.55 -10.84 -28.32
CA LEU A 138 59.15 -10.05 -29.49
C LEU A 138 58.38 -10.95 -30.49
N PRO A 139 57.28 -10.47 -31.10
CA PRO A 139 56.80 -9.09 -31.11
C PRO A 139 55.86 -8.73 -29.94
N TRP A 140 55.88 -7.45 -29.56
CA TRP A 140 55.06 -6.91 -28.46
C TRP A 140 53.54 -7.07 -28.64
N TYR A 141 53.07 -7.24 -29.89
CA TYR A 141 51.67 -7.43 -30.26
C TYR A 141 51.21 -8.91 -30.24
N ALA A 142 51.95 -9.80 -29.58
CA ALA A 142 51.51 -11.17 -29.35
C ALA A 142 50.10 -11.22 -28.73
N GLN A 143 49.31 -12.24 -29.11
CA GLN A 143 47.91 -12.41 -28.70
C GLN A 143 47.72 -12.34 -27.17
N GLU A 144 48.68 -12.84 -26.40
CA GLU A 144 48.67 -12.83 -24.94
C GLU A 144 48.74 -11.40 -24.35
N ASN A 145 49.62 -10.54 -24.90
CA ASN A 145 49.75 -9.15 -24.46
C ASN A 145 48.51 -8.33 -24.82
N LEU A 146 47.95 -8.56 -26.01
CA LEU A 146 46.69 -7.95 -26.45
C LEU A 146 45.51 -8.40 -25.58
N ALA A 147 45.48 -9.67 -25.16
CA ALA A 147 44.47 -10.16 -24.25
C ALA A 147 44.55 -9.45 -22.89
N ILE A 148 45.74 -9.30 -22.29
CA ILE A 148 45.91 -8.59 -21.01
C ILE A 148 45.42 -7.14 -21.11
N PHE A 149 45.80 -6.45 -22.20
CA PHE A 149 45.32 -5.08 -22.47
C PHE A 149 43.80 -5.01 -22.61
N ALA A 150 43.20 -5.91 -23.40
CA ALA A 150 41.76 -5.95 -23.61
C ALA A 150 41.00 -6.26 -22.31
N TRP A 151 41.41 -7.27 -21.55
CA TRP A 151 40.75 -7.68 -20.30
C TRP A 151 40.85 -6.62 -19.20
N THR A 152 42.01 -5.96 -19.06
CA THR A 152 42.17 -4.84 -18.11
C THR A 152 41.29 -3.64 -18.48
N GLY A 153 41.23 -3.29 -19.76
CA GLY A 153 40.32 -2.26 -20.28
C GLY A 153 38.84 -2.59 -20.06
N ILE A 154 38.44 -3.84 -20.33
CA ILE A 154 37.07 -4.33 -20.06
C ILE A 154 36.75 -4.26 -18.57
N GLY A 155 37.66 -4.68 -17.69
CA GLY A 155 37.46 -4.62 -16.23
C GLY A 155 37.22 -3.19 -15.73
N ALA A 156 38.03 -2.23 -16.18
CA ALA A 156 37.89 -0.82 -15.81
C ALA A 156 36.59 -0.20 -16.35
N THR A 157 36.30 -0.39 -17.63
CA THR A 157 35.11 0.16 -18.29
C THR A 157 33.82 -0.46 -17.77
N ALA A 158 33.80 -1.78 -17.52
CA ALA A 158 32.65 -2.46 -16.92
C ALA A 158 32.40 -1.97 -15.48
N GLY A 159 33.46 -1.70 -14.70
CA GLY A 159 33.35 -1.13 -13.37
C GLY A 159 32.72 0.28 -13.39
N ASP A 160 33.21 1.15 -14.28
CA ASP A 160 32.66 2.51 -14.47
C ASP A 160 31.20 2.45 -14.97
N ALA A 161 30.87 1.57 -15.90
CA ALA A 161 29.51 1.38 -16.40
C ALA A 161 28.54 0.93 -15.29
N VAL A 162 28.96 0.00 -14.43
CA VAL A 162 28.15 -0.47 -13.28
C VAL A 162 27.95 0.67 -12.27
N ARG A 163 28.99 1.46 -11.99
CA ARG A 163 28.86 2.66 -11.15
C ARG A 163 27.88 3.66 -11.75
N SER A 164 28.08 4.03 -13.01
CA SER A 164 27.23 4.99 -13.73
C SER A 164 25.77 4.57 -13.69
N ARG A 165 25.51 3.29 -13.94
CA ARG A 165 24.15 2.73 -13.87
C ARG A 165 23.57 2.79 -12.45
N ARG A 166 24.36 2.51 -11.41
CA ARG A 166 23.91 2.63 -10.01
C ARG A 166 23.55 4.08 -9.65
N ALA A 167 24.41 5.03 -10.02
CA ALA A 167 24.18 6.46 -9.78
C ALA A 167 22.93 6.95 -10.53
N PHE A 168 22.74 6.53 -11.78
CA PHE A 168 21.55 6.86 -12.57
C PHE A 168 20.26 6.32 -11.94
N VAL A 169 20.26 5.04 -11.50
CA VAL A 169 19.11 4.44 -10.82
C VAL A 169 18.80 5.14 -9.49
N GLN A 170 19.83 5.52 -8.72
CA GLN A 170 19.64 6.31 -7.50
C GLN A 170 19.02 7.68 -7.81
N ALA A 171 19.54 8.40 -8.80
CA ALA A 171 19.00 9.68 -9.21
C ALA A 171 17.53 9.59 -9.69
N ILE A 172 17.17 8.53 -10.42
CA ILE A 172 15.77 8.28 -10.81
C ILE A 172 14.90 8.03 -9.58
N ARG A 173 15.34 7.20 -8.63
CA ARG A 173 14.56 6.93 -7.41
C ARG A 173 14.33 8.18 -6.59
N GLU A 174 15.37 8.98 -6.36
CA GLU A 174 15.20 10.22 -5.63
C GLU A 174 14.30 11.23 -6.36
N ARG A 175 14.33 11.27 -7.70
CA ARG A 175 13.39 12.09 -8.48
C ARG A 175 11.96 11.60 -8.35
N ALA A 176 11.74 10.28 -8.37
CA ALA A 176 10.42 9.68 -8.18
C ALA A 176 9.87 9.97 -6.77
N GLU A 177 10.68 9.79 -5.72
CA GLU A 177 10.29 10.10 -4.34
C GLU A 177 9.98 11.60 -4.15
N ARG A 178 10.77 12.50 -4.76
CA ARG A 178 10.48 13.94 -4.73
C ARG A 178 9.16 14.26 -5.44
N ALA A 179 8.92 13.67 -6.62
CA ALA A 179 7.68 13.88 -7.36
C ALA A 179 6.45 13.34 -6.62
N GLU A 180 6.57 12.21 -5.92
CA GLU A 180 5.49 11.67 -5.09
C GLU A 180 5.15 12.60 -3.92
N ARG A 181 6.16 13.08 -3.18
CA ARG A 181 5.97 14.04 -2.10
C ARG A 181 5.29 15.33 -2.57
N THR A 182 5.75 15.91 -3.69
CA THR A 182 5.14 17.13 -4.24
C THR A 182 3.68 16.89 -4.66
N ARG A 183 3.35 15.74 -5.25
CA ARG A 183 1.97 15.41 -5.61
C ARG A 183 1.06 15.28 -4.38
N GLU A 184 1.55 14.67 -3.30
CA GLU A 184 0.79 14.58 -2.05
C GLU A 184 0.56 15.96 -1.42
N GLU A 185 1.58 16.82 -1.43
CA GLU A 185 1.49 18.19 -0.92
C GLU A 185 0.49 19.02 -1.74
N GLU A 186 0.54 18.94 -3.08
CA GLU A 186 -0.42 19.60 -3.98
C GLU A 186 -1.84 19.08 -3.78
N ALA A 187 -2.02 17.78 -3.56
CA ALA A 187 -3.34 17.19 -3.30
C ALA A 187 -3.90 17.71 -1.96
N ARG A 188 -3.10 17.72 -0.89
CA ARG A 188 -3.49 18.27 0.41
C ARG A 188 -3.81 19.76 0.32
N ARG A 189 -3.01 20.51 -0.43
CA ARG A 189 -3.24 21.94 -0.67
C ARG A 189 -4.56 22.17 -1.39
N ARG A 190 -4.85 21.42 -2.47
CA ARG A 190 -6.13 21.50 -3.18
C ARG A 190 -7.32 21.20 -2.28
N VAL A 191 -7.22 20.17 -1.43
CA VAL A 191 -8.29 19.86 -0.45
C VAL A 191 -8.47 20.99 0.57
N ALA A 192 -7.39 21.59 1.05
CA ALA A 192 -7.46 22.73 1.99
C ALA A 192 -8.06 23.98 1.33
N GLU A 193 -7.67 24.29 0.10
CA GLU A 193 -8.24 25.39 -0.69
C GLU A 193 -9.74 25.19 -0.97
N GLU A 194 -10.16 23.96 -1.26
CA GLU A 194 -11.57 23.61 -1.44
C GLU A 194 -12.36 23.78 -0.13
N ARG A 195 -11.82 23.30 1.00
CA ARG A 195 -12.45 23.49 2.32
C ARG A 195 -12.64 24.97 2.67
N LEU A 196 -11.64 25.81 2.36
CA LEU A 196 -11.74 27.26 2.59
C LEU A 196 -12.75 27.93 1.65
N ARG A 197 -12.91 27.43 0.42
CA ARG A 197 -13.95 27.91 -0.51
C ARG A 197 -15.34 27.56 0.03
N ILE A 198 -15.57 26.30 0.37
CA ILE A 198 -16.83 25.83 0.97
C ILE A 198 -17.17 26.63 2.24
N ALA A 199 -16.18 26.87 3.11
CA ALA A 199 -16.41 27.65 4.33
C ALA A 199 -16.85 29.10 4.03
N ARG A 200 -16.29 29.74 2.99
CA ARG A 200 -16.71 31.08 2.54
C ARG A 200 -18.11 31.07 1.95
N ASP A 201 -18.39 30.14 1.05
CA ASP A 201 -19.72 30.02 0.42
C ASP A 201 -20.81 29.78 1.48
N LEU A 202 -20.52 28.93 2.48
CA LEU A 202 -21.40 28.72 3.64
C LEU A 202 -21.57 30.00 4.48
N HIS A 203 -20.48 30.73 4.73
CA HIS A 203 -20.56 31.97 5.52
C HIS A 203 -21.38 33.05 4.81
N ASP A 204 -21.24 33.20 3.49
CA ASP A 204 -21.96 34.20 2.71
C ASP A 204 -23.47 33.92 2.71
N VAL A 205 -23.87 32.66 2.53
CA VAL A 205 -25.29 32.23 2.63
C VAL A 205 -25.84 32.52 4.02
N VAL A 206 -25.10 32.15 5.08
CA VAL A 206 -25.54 32.39 6.47
C VAL A 206 -25.67 33.88 6.77
N ALA A 207 -24.67 34.68 6.39
CA ALA A 207 -24.64 36.11 6.64
C ALA A 207 -25.83 36.82 5.97
N HIS A 208 -26.13 36.45 4.71
CA HIS A 208 -27.26 37.02 3.98
C HIS A 208 -28.61 36.74 4.67
N HIS A 209 -28.83 35.50 5.09
CA HIS A 209 -30.07 35.12 5.76
C HIS A 209 -30.22 35.74 7.15
N ILE A 210 -29.13 35.84 7.93
CA ILE A 210 -29.14 36.54 9.22
C ILE A 210 -29.47 38.02 9.03
N ALA A 211 -28.91 38.68 8.01
CA ALA A 211 -29.22 40.08 7.72
C ALA A 211 -30.71 40.27 7.40
N LEU A 212 -31.29 39.40 6.56
CA LEU A 212 -32.71 39.44 6.22
C LEU A 212 -33.61 39.22 7.44
N VAL A 213 -33.28 38.24 8.29
CA VAL A 213 -33.99 37.96 9.55
C VAL A 213 -33.95 39.17 10.48
N ASN A 214 -32.79 39.81 10.65
CA ASN A 214 -32.66 41.00 11.48
C ASN A 214 -33.50 42.17 10.97
N VAL A 215 -33.51 42.41 9.65
CA VAL A 215 -34.32 43.48 9.05
C VAL A 215 -35.82 43.22 9.25
N GLN A 216 -36.29 42.01 8.95
CA GLN A 216 -37.70 41.65 9.09
C GLN A 216 -38.17 41.62 10.55
N ALA A 217 -37.33 41.15 11.47
CA ALA A 217 -37.61 41.21 12.90
C ALA A 217 -37.70 42.66 13.41
N GLY A 218 -36.84 43.56 12.91
CA GLY A 218 -36.91 44.99 13.19
C GLY A 218 -38.20 45.64 12.70
N VAL A 219 -38.65 45.28 11.49
CA VAL A 219 -39.94 45.73 10.93
C VAL A 219 -41.10 45.23 11.80
N ALA A 220 -41.13 43.94 12.12
CA ALA A 220 -42.16 43.34 12.97
C ALA A 220 -42.26 44.03 14.33
N ALA A 221 -41.12 44.32 14.97
CA ALA A 221 -41.06 45.03 16.24
C ALA A 221 -41.61 46.46 16.15
N HIS A 222 -41.33 47.18 15.05
CA HIS A 222 -41.78 48.55 14.86
C HIS A 222 -43.29 48.67 14.61
N VAL A 223 -43.89 47.68 13.94
CA VAL A 223 -45.31 47.73 13.55
C VAL A 223 -46.25 46.93 14.46
N MET A 224 -45.73 46.18 15.44
CA MET A 224 -46.49 45.23 16.27
C MET A 224 -47.73 45.83 16.93
N ASP A 225 -47.59 47.00 17.54
CA ASP A 225 -48.69 47.65 18.27
C ASP A 225 -49.66 48.40 17.35
N LYS A 226 -49.19 48.89 16.20
CA LYS A 226 -49.95 49.78 15.31
C LYS A 226 -50.63 49.05 14.16
N ARG A 227 -50.01 47.98 13.66
CA ARG A 227 -50.42 47.20 12.47
C ARG A 227 -50.06 45.71 12.71
N PRO A 228 -50.81 45.01 13.57
CA PRO A 228 -50.50 43.64 13.96
C PRO A 228 -50.52 42.64 12.79
N ASP A 229 -51.32 42.88 11.76
CA ASP A 229 -51.35 42.01 10.57
C ASP A 229 -50.05 42.08 9.77
N GLN A 230 -49.44 43.27 9.64
CA GLN A 230 -48.13 43.42 8.99
C GLN A 230 -46.99 42.84 9.84
N ALA A 231 -47.11 42.87 11.17
CA ALA A 231 -46.15 42.21 12.05
C ALA A 231 -46.18 40.68 11.89
N LYS A 232 -47.37 40.09 11.74
CA LYS A 232 -47.53 38.65 11.46
C LYS A 232 -46.93 38.26 10.11
N GLU A 233 -47.10 39.09 9.09
CA GLU A 233 -46.53 38.89 7.76
C GLU A 233 -44.98 38.94 7.79
N ALA A 234 -44.40 39.94 8.44
CA ALA A 234 -42.94 40.03 8.63
C ALA A 234 -42.35 38.83 9.40
N LEU A 235 -43.04 38.34 10.45
CA LEU A 235 -42.65 37.14 11.18
C LEU A 235 -42.79 35.85 10.33
N ALA A 236 -43.78 35.78 9.43
CA ALA A 236 -43.91 34.69 8.48
C ALA A 236 -42.71 34.65 7.51
N HIS A 237 -42.27 35.81 7.01
CA HIS A 237 -41.06 35.92 6.19
C HIS A 237 -39.79 35.51 6.95
N VAL A 238 -39.65 35.85 8.23
CA VAL A 238 -38.54 35.36 9.07
C VAL A 238 -38.53 33.83 9.15
N ARG A 239 -39.71 33.22 9.35
CA ARG A 239 -39.84 31.76 9.45
C ARG A 239 -39.48 31.07 8.14
N GLU A 240 -39.90 31.63 7.01
CA GLU A 240 -39.58 31.12 5.68
C GLU A 240 -38.09 31.27 5.34
N ALA A 241 -37.51 32.45 5.55
CA ALA A 241 -36.09 32.71 5.33
C ALA A 241 -35.19 31.80 6.19
N SER A 242 -35.56 31.57 7.46
CA SER A 242 -34.82 30.67 8.35
C SER A 242 -34.90 29.21 7.88
N ARG A 243 -36.07 28.77 7.40
CA ARG A 243 -36.27 27.42 6.87
C ARG A 243 -35.49 27.20 5.56
N SER A 244 -35.49 28.20 4.68
CA SER A 244 -34.71 28.17 3.44
C SER A 244 -33.21 28.10 3.73
N ALA A 245 -32.69 28.93 4.64
CA ALA A 245 -31.28 28.92 5.04
C ALA A 245 -30.83 27.55 5.59
N LEU A 246 -31.65 26.94 6.47
CA LEU A 246 -31.38 25.62 7.03
C LEU A 246 -31.37 24.52 5.96
N ASN A 247 -32.27 24.60 4.98
CA ASN A 247 -32.31 23.64 3.88
C ASN A 247 -31.10 23.79 2.94
N GLU A 248 -30.69 25.01 2.64
CA GLU A 248 -29.51 25.29 1.81
C GLU A 248 -28.22 24.83 2.48
N LEU A 249 -28.04 25.14 3.78
CA LEU A 249 -26.92 24.62 4.58
C LEU A 249 -26.89 23.09 4.64
N ARG A 250 -28.05 22.45 4.81
CA ARG A 250 -28.16 20.99 4.81
C ARG A 250 -27.87 20.39 3.44
N ALA A 251 -28.23 21.04 2.34
CA ALA A 251 -27.88 20.60 1.00
C ALA A 251 -26.36 20.67 0.78
N THR A 252 -25.71 21.78 1.17
CA THR A 252 -24.25 21.95 1.01
C THR A 252 -23.45 21.01 1.92
N VAL A 253 -23.87 20.80 3.18
CA VAL A 253 -23.23 19.84 4.11
C VAL A 253 -23.60 18.40 3.76
N GLY A 254 -24.81 18.17 3.26
CA GLY A 254 -25.30 16.86 2.80
C GLY A 254 -24.56 16.34 1.58
N LEU A 255 -24.06 17.21 0.71
CA LEU A 255 -23.14 16.83 -0.39
C LEU A 255 -21.76 16.38 0.11
N LEU A 256 -21.37 16.74 1.34
CA LEU A 256 -20.13 16.30 1.98
C LEU A 256 -20.33 15.08 2.89
N ARG A 257 -21.58 14.74 3.25
CA ARG A 257 -21.93 13.54 3.99
C ARG A 257 -22.35 12.48 2.98
N GLN A 258 -21.53 11.45 2.86
CA GLN A 258 -21.73 10.30 1.98
C GLN A 258 -23.23 9.96 1.83
N SER A 259 -23.73 10.08 0.60
CA SER A 259 -25.13 10.01 0.22
C SER A 259 -25.80 8.75 0.79
N GLY A 260 -26.58 8.88 1.87
CA GLY A 260 -27.22 7.71 2.47
C GLY A 260 -27.92 7.88 3.81
N ASP A 261 -27.74 8.98 4.54
CA ASP A 261 -28.49 9.18 5.79
C ASP A 261 -29.85 9.87 5.50
N PRO A 262 -31.00 9.19 5.73
CA PRO A 262 -32.30 9.86 5.72
C PRO A 262 -32.35 10.90 6.85
N GLU A 263 -33.13 11.98 6.64
CA GLU A 263 -33.41 13.02 7.63
C GLU A 263 -33.47 12.47 9.06
N ALA A 264 -32.62 12.96 9.95
CA ALA A 264 -32.80 12.76 11.38
C ALA A 264 -33.79 13.82 11.88
N PRO A 265 -34.99 13.44 12.34
CA PRO A 265 -35.92 14.37 12.97
C PRO A 265 -35.35 14.85 14.31
N THR A 266 -35.68 16.08 14.71
CA THR A 266 -35.32 16.74 15.98
C THR A 266 -35.99 16.16 17.23
N GLU A 267 -36.46 14.92 17.18
CA GLU A 267 -37.02 14.18 18.31
C GLU A 267 -35.95 13.27 18.93
N PRO A 268 -36.04 12.93 20.24
CA PRO A 268 -35.15 11.93 20.85
C PRO A 268 -35.12 10.66 19.99
N ALA A 269 -33.93 10.07 19.85
CA ALA A 269 -33.71 8.94 18.95
C ALA A 269 -34.74 7.82 19.20
N PRO A 270 -35.49 7.38 18.17
CA PRO A 270 -36.58 6.43 18.37
C PRO A 270 -36.05 5.07 18.82
N GLY A 271 -36.71 4.48 19.81
CA GLY A 271 -36.43 3.17 20.36
C GLY A 271 -37.54 2.15 20.07
N LEU A 272 -37.41 0.95 20.63
CA LEU A 272 -38.42 -0.11 20.55
C LEU A 272 -39.70 0.22 21.33
N ASP A 273 -39.71 1.28 22.13
CA ASP A 273 -40.91 1.85 22.74
C ASP A 273 -41.91 2.38 21.69
N ARG A 274 -41.41 2.79 20.51
CA ARG A 274 -42.23 3.26 19.37
C ARG A 274 -42.50 2.18 18.32
N LEU A 275 -42.25 0.91 18.62
CA LEU A 275 -42.44 -0.19 17.67
C LEU A 275 -43.91 -0.32 17.18
N ASP A 276 -44.87 -0.07 18.07
CA ASP A 276 -46.29 -0.12 17.73
C ASP A 276 -46.68 1.00 16.75
N GLU A 277 -46.11 2.19 16.92
CA GLU A 277 -46.30 3.31 16.00
C GLU A 277 -45.66 3.03 14.63
N LEU A 278 -44.43 2.50 14.64
CA LEU A 278 -43.73 2.10 13.43
C LEU A 278 -44.54 1.06 12.64
N THR A 279 -44.95 -0.03 13.27
CA THR A 279 -45.75 -1.06 12.59
C THR A 279 -47.13 -0.54 12.17
N GLY A 280 -47.73 0.37 12.95
CA GLY A 280 -48.96 1.08 12.61
C GLY A 280 -48.87 1.84 11.28
N THR A 281 -47.75 2.51 11.00
CA THR A 281 -47.56 3.21 9.72
C THR A 281 -47.54 2.26 8.51
N PHE A 282 -46.93 1.09 8.65
CA PHE A 282 -46.91 0.08 7.58
C PHE A 282 -48.25 -0.66 7.45
N ARG A 283 -48.97 -0.91 8.56
CA ARG A 283 -50.35 -1.42 8.52
C ARG A 283 -51.27 -0.48 7.77
N ASN A 284 -51.17 0.82 8.04
CA ASN A 284 -51.95 1.85 7.33
C ASN A 284 -51.61 1.93 5.83
N ALA A 285 -50.39 1.54 5.46
CA ALA A 285 -49.95 1.42 4.07
C ALA A 285 -50.38 0.09 3.40
N GLY A 286 -51.11 -0.78 4.11
CA GLY A 286 -51.67 -2.03 3.59
C GLY A 286 -50.86 -3.30 3.89
N LEU A 287 -49.77 -3.22 4.65
CA LEU A 287 -48.98 -4.40 5.02
C LEU A 287 -49.58 -5.10 6.25
N HIS A 288 -49.93 -6.38 6.11
CA HIS A 288 -50.34 -7.20 7.25
C HIS A 288 -49.11 -7.55 8.09
N ILE A 289 -49.07 -7.06 9.34
CA ILE A 289 -47.94 -7.31 10.25
C ILE A 289 -48.44 -8.09 11.47
N GLU A 290 -47.70 -9.06 11.95
CA GLU A 290 -47.87 -9.66 13.28
C GLU A 290 -46.65 -9.31 14.12
N VAL A 291 -46.87 -8.91 15.38
CA VAL A 291 -45.77 -8.51 16.29
C VAL A 291 -45.79 -9.41 17.51
N ALA A 292 -44.70 -10.13 17.71
CA ALA A 292 -44.46 -10.95 18.90
C ALA A 292 -43.32 -10.32 19.70
N ARG A 293 -43.64 -9.79 20.89
CA ARG A 293 -42.66 -9.15 21.77
C ARG A 293 -42.55 -9.94 23.07
N ALA A 294 -41.35 -10.43 23.37
CA ALA A 294 -41.01 -11.17 24.58
C ALA A 294 -39.67 -10.69 25.15
N ASP A 295 -39.53 -9.37 25.32
CA ASP A 295 -38.34 -8.70 25.87
C ASP A 295 -38.49 -8.30 27.35
N HIS A 296 -39.59 -8.72 28.00
CA HIS A 296 -39.87 -8.56 29.44
C HIS A 296 -39.76 -7.10 29.95
N ASP A 297 -40.10 -6.11 29.12
CA ASP A 297 -39.98 -4.67 29.44
C ASP A 297 -38.55 -4.25 29.85
N THR A 298 -37.53 -4.95 29.37
CA THR A 298 -36.14 -4.68 29.74
C THR A 298 -35.65 -3.38 29.10
N THR A 299 -35.14 -2.45 29.92
CA THR A 299 -34.48 -1.23 29.43
C THR A 299 -33.18 -1.59 28.69
N LEU A 300 -33.19 -1.37 27.37
CA LEU A 300 -32.03 -1.60 26.50
C LEU A 300 -31.06 -0.41 26.53
N PRO A 301 -29.75 -0.64 26.33
CA PRO A 301 -28.81 0.45 26.05
C PRO A 301 -29.27 1.25 24.82
N ALA A 302 -29.23 2.59 24.88
CA ALA A 302 -29.76 3.46 23.82
C ALA A 302 -29.23 3.14 22.41
N ALA A 303 -27.98 2.71 22.29
CA ALA A 303 -27.39 2.32 21.01
C ALA A 303 -27.98 1.00 20.47
N VAL A 304 -28.28 0.04 21.34
CA VAL A 304 -28.92 -1.24 20.99
C VAL A 304 -30.38 -1.02 20.62
N ASP A 305 -31.06 -0.17 21.38
CA ASP A 305 -32.46 0.19 21.18
C ASP A 305 -32.69 0.88 19.83
N LEU A 306 -31.88 1.89 19.52
CA LEU A 306 -31.92 2.58 18.22
C LEU A 306 -31.55 1.64 17.06
N ALA A 307 -30.54 0.79 17.24
CA ALA A 307 -30.14 -0.16 16.20
C ALA A 307 -31.26 -1.18 15.93
N ALA A 308 -31.92 -1.68 16.98
CA ALA A 308 -33.05 -2.60 16.88
C ALA A 308 -34.21 -1.96 16.11
N TYR A 309 -34.61 -0.74 16.50
CA TYR A 309 -35.65 0.02 15.80
C TYR A 309 -35.33 0.20 14.31
N ARG A 310 -34.10 0.61 13.97
CA ARG A 310 -33.69 0.84 12.57
C ARG A 310 -33.58 -0.45 11.75
N ILE A 311 -33.22 -1.57 12.37
CA ILE A 311 -33.21 -2.87 11.68
C ILE A 311 -34.64 -3.29 11.32
N ILE A 312 -35.58 -3.16 12.25
CA ILE A 312 -37.00 -3.49 12.01
C ILE A 312 -37.59 -2.57 10.94
N GLN A 313 -37.32 -1.26 11.02
CA GLN A 313 -37.78 -0.28 10.03
C GLN A 313 -37.29 -0.60 8.61
N GLU A 314 -35.98 -0.87 8.46
CA GLU A 314 -35.41 -1.20 7.16
C GLU A 314 -35.94 -2.53 6.63
N ALA A 315 -36.11 -3.53 7.50
CA ALA A 315 -36.68 -4.82 7.14
C ALA A 315 -38.13 -4.69 6.65
N LEU A 316 -39.00 -3.98 7.38
CA LEU A 316 -40.40 -3.74 6.95
C LEU A 316 -40.49 -2.91 5.67
N THR A 317 -39.57 -1.95 5.48
CA THR A 317 -39.46 -1.20 4.22
C THR A 317 -39.11 -2.13 3.06
N ASN A 318 -38.22 -3.09 3.26
CA ASN A 318 -37.88 -4.08 2.25
C ASN A 318 -39.07 -4.99 1.94
N VAL A 319 -39.82 -5.44 2.95
CA VAL A 319 -41.05 -6.23 2.73
C VAL A 319 -42.05 -5.43 1.90
N GLN A 320 -42.34 -4.19 2.28
CA GLN A 320 -43.28 -3.32 1.57
C GLN A 320 -42.90 -3.09 0.10
N LYS A 321 -41.59 -3.03 -0.20
CA LYS A 321 -41.07 -2.81 -1.55
C LYS A 321 -40.97 -4.08 -2.39
N HIS A 322 -40.72 -5.24 -1.77
CA HIS A 322 -40.24 -6.43 -2.48
C HIS A 322 -41.08 -7.69 -2.27
N ALA A 323 -41.92 -7.78 -1.24
CA ALA A 323 -42.66 -9.02 -0.93
C ALA A 323 -43.98 -9.15 -1.73
N GLY A 324 -44.44 -8.07 -2.37
CA GLY A 324 -45.68 -8.03 -3.15
C GLY A 324 -46.90 -7.55 -2.34
N PRO A 325 -48.04 -7.27 -3.00
CA PRO A 325 -49.17 -6.55 -2.40
C PRO A 325 -50.01 -7.37 -1.40
N GLN A 326 -49.83 -8.69 -1.33
CA GLN A 326 -50.55 -9.58 -0.41
C GLN A 326 -49.64 -10.19 0.67
N ALA A 327 -48.39 -9.75 0.75
CA ALA A 327 -47.44 -10.29 1.71
C ALA A 327 -47.82 -9.94 3.16
N GLN A 328 -47.54 -10.88 4.04
CA GLN A 328 -47.63 -10.74 5.49
C GLN A 328 -46.21 -10.71 6.06
N ALA A 329 -46.01 -9.87 7.07
CA ALA A 329 -44.77 -9.77 7.80
C ALA A 329 -44.97 -10.18 9.26
N GLU A 330 -44.02 -10.92 9.81
CA GLU A 330 -43.94 -11.24 11.23
C GLU A 330 -42.69 -10.57 11.82
N VAL A 331 -42.87 -9.80 12.88
CA VAL A 331 -41.80 -9.14 13.64
C VAL A 331 -41.74 -9.76 15.02
N SER A 332 -40.62 -10.40 15.33
CA SER A 332 -40.35 -10.99 16.63
C SER A 332 -39.16 -10.29 17.30
N VAL A 333 -39.36 -9.86 18.55
CA VAL A 333 -38.32 -9.26 19.39
C VAL A 333 -38.29 -10.02 20.70
N VAL A 334 -37.23 -10.80 20.92
CA VAL A 334 -37.11 -11.70 22.07
C VAL A 334 -35.76 -11.48 22.76
N GLN A 335 -35.77 -11.41 24.09
CA GLN A 335 -34.53 -11.41 24.84
C GLN A 335 -34.12 -12.84 25.19
N VAL A 336 -32.92 -13.23 24.77
CA VAL A 336 -32.31 -14.55 25.05
C VAL A 336 -31.01 -14.32 25.80
N GLY A 337 -31.06 -14.45 27.12
CA GLY A 337 -29.91 -14.21 28.00
C GLY A 337 -29.32 -12.80 27.83
N PRO A 338 -28.03 -12.63 27.50
CA PRO A 338 -27.40 -11.33 27.30
C PRO A 338 -27.60 -10.75 25.89
N HIS A 339 -28.53 -11.29 25.11
CA HIS A 339 -28.78 -10.89 23.73
C HIS A 339 -30.25 -10.53 23.51
N ILE A 340 -30.48 -9.58 22.60
CA ILE A 340 -31.80 -9.34 22.01
C ILE A 340 -31.76 -9.86 20.57
N GLU A 341 -32.71 -10.74 20.28
CA GLU A 341 -32.89 -11.36 18.98
C GLU A 341 -34.07 -10.69 18.29
N ILE A 342 -33.84 -10.24 17.06
CA ILE A 342 -34.80 -9.56 16.22
C ILE A 342 -34.96 -10.42 14.97
N THR A 343 -36.18 -10.89 14.74
CA THR A 343 -36.52 -11.63 13.53
C THR A 343 -37.62 -10.89 12.80
N VAL A 344 -37.37 -10.53 11.54
CA VAL A 344 -38.39 -10.04 10.63
C VAL A 344 -38.50 -11.01 9.48
N VAL A 345 -39.71 -11.49 9.24
CA VAL A 345 -40.00 -12.52 8.27
C VAL A 345 -41.15 -12.09 7.40
N ASP A 346 -41.09 -12.37 6.10
CA ASP A 346 -42.27 -12.28 5.23
C ASP A 346 -42.60 -13.64 4.58
N ASP A 347 -43.80 -13.73 4.01
CA ASP A 347 -44.30 -14.85 3.21
C ASP A 347 -44.40 -14.51 1.70
N GLY A 348 -43.83 -13.37 1.29
CA GLY A 348 -43.91 -12.89 -0.07
C GLY A 348 -43.32 -13.90 -1.06
N SER A 349 -43.85 -13.92 -2.29
CA SER A 349 -43.21 -14.60 -3.40
C SER A 349 -41.97 -13.80 -3.76
N GLY A 350 -40.87 -14.00 -3.04
CA GLY A 350 -39.58 -13.42 -3.34
C GLY A 350 -39.25 -13.77 -4.78
N GLU A 351 -39.49 -12.81 -5.67
CA GLU A 351 -39.32 -13.02 -7.10
C GLU A 351 -37.86 -13.43 -7.28
N ASN A 352 -37.64 -14.55 -7.99
CA ASN A 352 -36.32 -15.05 -8.37
C ASN A 352 -35.68 -14.08 -9.37
N ASP A 353 -35.61 -12.80 -9.03
CA ASP A 353 -34.97 -11.82 -9.85
C ASP A 353 -33.48 -11.94 -9.58
N THR A 354 -32.79 -12.36 -10.64
CA THR A 354 -31.36 -12.23 -10.85
C THR A 354 -30.79 -10.99 -10.13
N PRO A 355 -29.56 -11.02 -9.58
CA PRO A 355 -28.97 -9.90 -8.85
C PRO A 355 -28.73 -8.71 -9.79
N GLY A 356 -29.79 -7.94 -10.01
CA GLY A 356 -29.89 -6.77 -10.87
C GLY A 356 -29.97 -5.52 -10.01
N SER A 357 -28.82 -4.88 -9.83
CA SER A 357 -28.64 -3.43 -9.82
C SER A 357 -29.79 -2.59 -9.20
N GLY A 358 -29.81 -2.46 -7.86
CA GLY A 358 -30.58 -1.38 -7.22
C GLY A 358 -30.72 -1.38 -5.69
N GLY A 359 -30.68 -2.54 -5.01
CA GLY A 359 -31.14 -2.66 -3.61
C GLY A 359 -30.08 -2.88 -2.52
N GLY A 360 -28.80 -2.61 -2.76
CA GLY A 360 -27.71 -3.05 -1.87
C GLY A 360 -27.52 -2.25 -0.57
N HIS A 361 -28.12 -1.06 -0.45
CA HIS A 361 -27.82 -0.13 0.65
C HIS A 361 -28.49 -0.51 1.97
N GLY A 362 -29.72 -1.05 1.94
CA GLY A 362 -30.47 -1.41 3.15
C GLY A 362 -29.84 -2.56 3.94
N LEU A 363 -29.48 -3.64 3.23
CA LEU A 363 -28.81 -4.81 3.83
C LEU A 363 -27.39 -4.46 4.33
N LEU A 364 -26.67 -3.59 3.61
CA LEU A 364 -25.36 -3.11 4.04
C LEU A 364 -25.47 -2.26 5.30
N GLY A 365 -26.40 -1.30 5.34
CA GLY A 365 -26.63 -0.45 6.52
C GLY A 365 -27.06 -1.24 7.75
N MET A 366 -27.89 -2.28 7.57
CA MET A 366 -28.21 -3.20 8.67
C MET A 366 -26.97 -3.95 9.16
N ARG A 367 -26.12 -4.45 8.26
CA ARG A 367 -24.88 -5.17 8.62
C ARG A 367 -23.90 -4.26 9.37
N GLU A 368 -23.73 -3.02 8.93
CA GLU A 368 -22.85 -2.05 9.57
C GLU A 368 -23.32 -1.73 11.00
N ARG A 369 -24.61 -1.46 11.19
CA ARG A 369 -25.22 -1.20 12.51
C ARG A 369 -25.05 -2.39 13.47
N VAL A 370 -25.32 -3.60 12.99
CA VAL A 370 -25.14 -4.82 13.80
C VAL A 370 -23.67 -5.06 14.14
N SER A 371 -22.77 -4.88 13.18
CA SER A 371 -21.33 -5.06 13.38
C SER A 371 -20.73 -4.02 14.35
N ALA A 372 -21.21 -2.78 14.31
CA ALA A 372 -20.80 -1.72 15.23
C ALA A 372 -21.10 -2.07 16.70
N LEU A 373 -22.16 -2.85 16.94
CA LEU A 373 -22.54 -3.36 18.25
C LEU A 373 -21.96 -4.75 18.56
N ARG A 374 -21.09 -5.29 17.70
CA ARG A 374 -20.57 -6.68 17.79
C ARG A 374 -21.68 -7.75 17.81
N GLY A 375 -22.79 -7.46 17.15
CA GLY A 375 -23.87 -8.41 16.93
C GLY A 375 -23.66 -9.26 15.68
N THR A 376 -24.62 -10.14 15.40
CA THR A 376 -24.63 -11.00 14.20
C THR A 376 -25.89 -10.75 13.38
N LEU A 377 -25.76 -10.63 12.06
CA LEU A 377 -26.89 -10.46 11.13
C LEU A 377 -26.89 -11.58 10.10
N THR A 378 -28.02 -12.26 9.96
CA THR A 378 -28.28 -13.26 8.92
C THR A 378 -29.49 -12.82 8.11
N THR A 379 -29.33 -12.71 6.80
CA THR A 379 -30.40 -12.33 5.87
C THR A 379 -30.46 -13.30 4.71
N GLY A 380 -31.64 -13.78 4.34
CA GLY A 380 -31.78 -14.67 3.19
C GLY A 380 -33.21 -15.16 2.95
N PRO A 381 -33.45 -15.77 1.78
CA PRO A 381 -34.74 -16.37 1.45
C PRO A 381 -35.05 -17.56 2.37
N ARG A 382 -36.34 -17.82 2.60
CA ARG A 382 -36.82 -18.94 3.39
C ARG A 382 -37.18 -20.14 2.51
N TYR A 383 -37.02 -21.34 3.07
CA TYR A 383 -37.60 -22.56 2.51
C TYR A 383 -39.13 -22.46 2.59
N GLY A 384 -39.79 -22.45 1.43
CA GLY A 384 -41.25 -22.30 1.32
C GLY A 384 -41.74 -20.93 0.85
N GLY A 385 -40.84 -19.98 0.54
CA GLY A 385 -41.19 -18.61 0.13
C GLY A 385 -40.92 -17.57 1.22
N GLY A 386 -40.73 -16.32 0.81
CA GLY A 386 -40.45 -15.18 1.68
C GLY A 386 -38.98 -14.96 2.01
N PHE A 387 -38.70 -13.86 2.71
CA PHE A 387 -37.37 -13.48 3.15
C PHE A 387 -37.29 -13.41 4.69
N ARG A 388 -36.09 -13.66 5.24
CA ARG A 388 -35.82 -13.56 6.67
C ARG A 388 -34.67 -12.60 6.92
N VAL A 389 -34.89 -11.68 7.85
CA VAL A 389 -33.85 -10.87 8.50
C VAL A 389 -33.78 -11.30 9.96
N HIS A 390 -32.62 -11.77 10.39
CA HIS A 390 -32.37 -12.22 11.76
C HIS A 390 -31.13 -11.53 12.33
N ALA A 391 -31.31 -10.72 13.37
CA ALA A 391 -30.24 -9.98 14.03
C ALA A 391 -30.15 -10.34 15.51
N ILE A 392 -28.93 -10.57 16.00
CA ILE A 392 -28.62 -10.84 17.41
C ILE A 392 -27.74 -9.70 17.90
N LEU A 393 -28.21 -8.92 18.87
CA LEU A 393 -27.49 -7.78 19.45
C LEU A 393 -27.16 -8.04 20.93
N PRO A 394 -25.94 -7.78 21.41
CA PRO A 394 -25.61 -7.92 22.83
C PRO A 394 -26.20 -6.78 23.67
N VAL A 395 -26.85 -7.13 24.78
CA VAL A 395 -27.52 -6.23 25.73
C VAL A 395 -26.59 -5.87 26.91
N LYS A 396 -25.31 -6.30 26.89
CA LYS A 396 -24.36 -6.09 28.00
C LYS A 396 -24.29 -4.61 28.40
N ASN A 397 -24.87 -4.29 29.55
CA ASN A 397 -24.45 -3.15 30.34
C ASN A 397 -22.97 -3.35 30.65
N ARG A 398 -22.14 -2.43 30.19
CA ARG A 398 -20.73 -2.40 30.56
C ARG A 398 -20.66 -2.08 32.06
N THR A 399 -20.60 -3.09 32.93
CA THR A 399 -19.93 -2.92 34.21
C THR A 399 -18.44 -2.80 33.91
N PRO A 400 -17.79 -1.67 34.22
CA PRO A 400 -16.38 -1.49 33.90
C PRO A 400 -15.54 -2.31 34.89
N GLY A 401 -14.88 -3.37 34.40
CA GLY A 401 -13.80 -4.04 35.13
C GLY A 401 -13.88 -5.56 35.07
N GLU A 402 -13.41 -6.15 33.98
CA GLU A 402 -12.81 -7.49 34.00
C GLU A 402 -12.01 -7.67 32.70
N ASP A 403 -10.71 -7.37 32.79
CA ASP A 403 -9.72 -7.81 31.81
C ASP A 403 -9.33 -9.27 32.14
N PRO A 404 -9.25 -10.18 31.16
CA PRO A 404 -8.84 -11.56 31.41
C PRO A 404 -7.31 -11.67 31.54
N ALA A 405 -6.87 -12.48 32.49
CA ALA A 405 -5.48 -12.91 32.68
C ALA A 405 -5.02 -13.93 31.62
#